data_AF-B8HY36-F1
#
_entry.id   AF-B8HY36-F1
#
_cell.length_a   1.000
_cell.length_b   1.000
_cell.length_c   1.000
_cell.angle_alpha   90.00
_cell.angle_beta   90.00
_cell.angle_gamma   90.00
#
_symmetry.space_group_name_H-M   'P 1'
#
loop_
_entity.id
_entity.type
_entity.pdbx_description
1 polymer ?
#
loop_
_entity_poly.entity_id
_entity_poly.type
_entity_poly.pdbx_seq_one_letter_code
_entity_poly.pdbx_strand_id
1 'polypeptide(L)'
;MLNRWTNSYLIFILILIGILISFLSDHLVQFLFANLIYALAMFLIVLRDYQKGYRSLSRNRSIALCILILVSIAGNGFYHFKIASGFDKFFLVLSGLAKVLVFGYGWLSTAKILMQKQKITDQTIILAITAYLFIGVIWAFIYYIVWEINPNAFKVTVQADYQLKSWNLVTYFSLTTLTTLGYGDIIPVDKLLMLAANFEAIAGSIYLTVIVARLVSLYSITDSTIK
;
A
#
# COMPACT_ATOMS: atom_id res chain seq x y z
N MET A 1 -16.75 -22.15 3.21
CA MET A 1 -17.09 -21.14 2.17
C MET A 1 -16.29 -19.84 2.28
N LEU A 2 -16.11 -19.25 3.48
CA LEU A 2 -15.39 -17.96 3.63
C LEU A 2 -13.89 -17.97 3.24
N ASN A 3 -13.17 -19.10 3.37
CA ASN A 3 -11.75 -19.21 2.96
C ASN A 3 -11.52 -18.97 1.45
N ARG A 4 -12.55 -19.15 0.61
CA ARG A 4 -12.48 -18.88 -0.83
C ARG A 4 -12.47 -17.37 -1.11
N TRP A 5 -13.11 -16.58 -0.25
CA TRP A 5 -13.22 -15.12 -0.37
C TRP A 5 -12.01 -14.37 0.20
N THR A 6 -11.27 -14.95 1.16
CA THR A 6 -10.05 -14.36 1.74
C THR A 6 -8.76 -14.84 1.07
N ASN A 7 -8.88 -15.36 -0.16
CA ASN A 7 -7.78 -15.92 -0.94
C ASN A 7 -6.70 -14.85 -1.22
N SER A 8 -5.43 -15.20 -1.04
CA SER A 8 -4.29 -14.31 -1.32
C SER A 8 -4.29 -13.78 -2.75
N TYR A 9 -4.69 -14.60 -3.74
CA TYR A 9 -4.80 -14.19 -5.14
C TYR A 9 -5.81 -13.07 -5.35
N LEU A 10 -6.96 -13.14 -4.68
CA LEU A 10 -7.98 -12.10 -4.81
C LEU A 10 -7.48 -10.77 -4.25
N ILE A 11 -6.86 -10.79 -3.06
CA ILE A 11 -6.29 -9.59 -2.45
C ILE A 11 -5.20 -9.00 -3.35
N PHE A 12 -4.30 -9.84 -3.87
CA PHE A 12 -3.25 -9.42 -4.80
C PHE A 12 -3.82 -8.76 -6.06
N ILE A 13 -4.79 -9.40 -6.70
CA ILE A 13 -5.45 -8.89 -7.91
C ILE A 13 -6.15 -7.56 -7.61
N LEU A 14 -6.85 -7.43 -6.48
CA LEU A 14 -7.49 -6.18 -6.10
C LEU A 14 -6.46 -5.04 -5.92
N ILE A 15 -5.32 -5.30 -5.30
CA ILE A 15 -4.25 -4.29 -5.15
C ILE A 15 -3.67 -3.91 -6.50
N LEU A 16 -3.38 -4.89 -7.37
CA LEU A 16 -2.91 -4.60 -8.72
C LEU A 16 -3.92 -3.78 -9.52
N ILE A 17 -5.20 -4.15 -9.48
CA ILE A 17 -6.26 -3.38 -10.15
C ILE A 17 -6.36 -1.97 -9.57
N GLY A 18 -6.25 -1.80 -8.25
CA GLY A 18 -6.23 -0.48 -7.62
C GLY A 18 -5.07 0.40 -8.12
N ILE A 19 -3.87 -0.19 -8.28
CA ILE A 19 -2.71 0.50 -8.85
C ILE A 19 -2.97 0.83 -10.33
N LEU A 20 -3.45 -0.12 -11.14
CA LEU A 20 -3.73 0.10 -12.56
C LEU A 20 -4.79 1.18 -12.79
N ILE A 21 -5.90 1.15 -12.04
CA ILE A 21 -6.94 2.18 -12.10
C ILE A 21 -6.36 3.55 -11.75
N SER A 22 -5.45 3.61 -10.77
CA SER A 22 -4.78 4.85 -10.43
C SER A 22 -4.05 5.45 -11.64
N PHE A 23 -3.30 4.63 -12.39
CA PHE A 23 -2.55 5.10 -13.54
C PHE A 23 -3.40 5.44 -14.76
N LEU A 24 -4.43 4.63 -15.04
CA LEU A 24 -5.16 4.68 -16.31
C LEU A 24 -6.43 5.55 -16.29
N SER A 25 -6.95 5.89 -15.11
CA SER A 25 -8.30 6.45 -15.00
C SER A 25 -8.32 7.96 -14.79
N ASP A 26 -9.43 8.60 -15.17
CA ASP A 26 -9.73 10.00 -14.88
C ASP A 26 -9.91 10.29 -13.38
N HIS A 27 -9.80 11.56 -12.97
CA HIS A 27 -9.78 11.96 -11.55
C HIS A 27 -10.97 11.41 -10.75
N LEU A 28 -12.17 11.42 -11.35
CA LEU A 28 -13.40 10.97 -10.71
C LEU A 28 -13.48 9.45 -10.60
N VAL A 29 -13.07 8.74 -11.66
CA VAL A 29 -13.03 7.27 -11.69
C VAL A 29 -11.98 6.76 -10.70
N GLN A 30 -10.80 7.37 -10.68
CA GLN A 30 -9.76 7.07 -9.71
C GLN A 30 -10.25 7.30 -8.26
N PHE A 31 -10.92 8.43 -8.00
CA PHE A 31 -11.49 8.74 -6.70
C PHE A 31 -12.50 7.68 -6.24
N LEU A 32 -13.43 7.26 -7.10
CA LEU A 32 -14.47 6.30 -6.70
C LEU A 32 -13.95 4.85 -6.65
N PHE A 33 -13.36 4.38 -7.74
CA PHE A 33 -13.05 2.96 -7.90
C PHE A 33 -11.78 2.55 -7.17
N ALA A 34 -10.71 3.35 -7.20
CA ALA A 34 -9.47 2.95 -6.52
C ALA A 34 -9.67 2.90 -4.99
N ASN A 35 -10.35 3.89 -4.41
CA ASN A 35 -10.65 3.89 -2.96
C ASN A 35 -11.56 2.72 -2.58
N LEU A 36 -12.58 2.40 -3.39
CA LEU A 36 -13.46 1.26 -3.13
C LEU A 36 -12.71 -0.07 -3.20
N ILE A 37 -11.83 -0.24 -4.19
CA ILE A 37 -11.03 -1.46 -4.38
C ILE A 37 -10.02 -1.64 -3.25
N TYR A 38 -9.33 -0.57 -2.85
CA TYR A 38 -8.44 -0.60 -1.70
C TYR A 38 -9.19 -0.88 -0.40
N ALA A 39 -10.36 -0.25 -0.18
CA ALA A 39 -11.21 -0.55 0.97
C ALA A 39 -11.66 -2.01 1.00
N LEU A 40 -12.03 -2.58 -0.15
CA LEU A 40 -12.40 -3.98 -0.28
C LEU A 40 -11.22 -4.91 0.02
N ALA A 41 -10.04 -4.64 -0.54
CA ALA A 41 -8.84 -5.42 -0.27
C ALA A 41 -8.49 -5.43 1.23
N MET A 42 -8.60 -4.27 1.89
CA MET A 42 -8.35 -4.13 3.32
C MET A 42 -9.41 -4.83 4.17
N PHE A 43 -10.68 -4.76 3.77
CA PHE A 43 -11.76 -5.50 4.42
C PHE A 43 -11.52 -7.01 4.37
N LEU A 44 -11.09 -7.54 3.23
CA LEU A 44 -10.75 -8.96 3.08
C LEU A 44 -9.57 -9.39 3.98
N ILE A 45 -8.57 -8.52 4.18
CA ILE A 45 -7.46 -8.78 5.11
C ILE A 45 -7.95 -8.82 6.56
N VAL A 46 -8.81 -7.87 6.96
CA VAL A 46 -9.39 -7.86 8.30
C VAL A 46 -10.21 -9.12 8.55
N LEU A 47 -11.03 -9.54 7.57
CA LEU A 47 -11.78 -10.79 7.65
C LEU A 47 -10.87 -12.01 7.75
N ARG A 48 -9.75 -12.02 7.00
CA ARG A 48 -8.76 -13.11 7.04
C ARG A 48 -8.09 -13.22 8.40
N ASP A 49 -7.70 -12.09 9.00
CA ASP A 49 -7.09 -12.04 10.33
C ASP A 49 -8.07 -12.55 11.40
N TYR A 50 -9.33 -12.11 11.33
CA TYR A 50 -10.41 -12.56 12.21
C TYR A 50 -10.64 -14.08 12.11
N GLN A 51 -10.71 -14.64 10.89
CA GLN A 51 -10.99 -16.05 10.66
C GLN A 51 -9.89 -16.99 11.15
N LYS A 52 -8.63 -16.63 10.90
CA LYS A 52 -7.50 -17.51 11.22
C LYS A 52 -7.17 -17.53 12.71
N GLY A 53 -7.94 -16.81 13.54
CA GLY A 53 -7.78 -16.81 14.98
C GLY A 53 -6.39 -16.36 15.41
N TYR A 54 -5.64 -15.70 14.52
CA TYR A 54 -4.45 -14.97 14.91
C TYR A 54 -4.97 -13.94 15.91
N ARG A 55 -4.73 -14.19 17.21
CA ARG A 55 -5.20 -13.40 18.38
C ARG A 55 -4.64 -11.96 18.40
N SER A 56 -4.44 -11.36 17.23
CA SER A 56 -4.08 -9.97 17.00
C SER A 56 -5.27 -9.04 17.14
N LEU A 57 -6.50 -9.53 16.95
CA LEU A 57 -7.68 -8.67 16.85
C LEU A 57 -8.66 -8.93 17.99
N SER A 58 -8.75 -7.98 18.93
CA SER A 58 -9.95 -7.78 19.71
C SER A 58 -11.02 -7.14 18.81
N ARG A 59 -12.30 -7.42 19.07
CA ARG A 59 -13.46 -6.82 18.37
C ARG A 59 -13.33 -5.31 18.18
N ASN A 60 -12.68 -4.62 19.11
CA ASN A 60 -12.46 -3.16 19.07
C ASN A 60 -11.51 -2.72 17.94
N ARG A 61 -10.51 -3.54 17.57
CA ARG A 61 -9.54 -3.18 16.52
C ARG A 61 -10.15 -3.24 15.11
N SER A 62 -11.03 -4.22 14.83
CA SER A 62 -11.75 -4.27 13.55
C SER A 62 -12.65 -3.06 13.35
N ILE A 63 -13.35 -2.64 14.41
CA ILE A 63 -14.21 -1.46 14.39
C ILE A 63 -13.37 -0.20 14.13
N ALA A 64 -12.24 -0.06 14.82
CA ALA A 64 -11.31 1.06 14.58
C ALA A 64 -10.82 1.12 13.12
N LEU A 65 -10.53 -0.01 12.49
CA LEU A 65 -10.12 -0.04 11.07
C LEU A 65 -11.25 0.35 10.12
N CYS A 66 -12.48 -0.13 10.37
CA CYS A 66 -13.64 0.31 9.60
C CYS A 66 -13.84 1.83 9.72
N ILE A 67 -13.67 2.39 10.92
CA ILE A 67 -13.73 3.84 11.13
C ILE A 67 -12.62 4.54 10.34
N LEU A 68 -11.37 4.06 10.37
CA LEU A 68 -10.28 4.66 9.61
C LEU A 68 -10.50 4.59 8.08
N ILE A 69 -11.07 3.51 7.57
CA ILE A 69 -11.45 3.39 6.15
C ILE A 69 -12.53 4.43 5.82
N LEU A 70 -13.56 4.57 6.66
CA LEU A 70 -14.61 5.58 6.47
C LEU A 70 -14.05 7.00 6.53
N VAL A 71 -13.18 7.31 7.48
CA VAL A 71 -12.48 8.61 7.59
C VAL A 71 -11.64 8.88 6.35
N SER A 72 -10.96 7.86 5.81
CA SER A 72 -10.16 7.97 4.58
C SER A 72 -11.02 8.33 3.37
N ILE A 73 -12.17 7.68 3.21
CA ILE A 73 -13.11 7.92 2.10
C ILE A 73 -13.76 9.29 2.25
N ALA A 74 -14.28 9.60 3.44
CA ALA A 74 -14.92 10.88 3.72
C ALA A 74 -13.95 12.04 3.52
N GLY A 75 -12.77 12.01 4.15
CA GLY A 75 -11.77 13.07 4.04
C GLY A 75 -11.30 13.30 2.60
N ASN A 76 -11.13 12.22 1.81
CA ASN A 76 -10.80 12.36 0.40
C ASN A 76 -11.96 12.99 -0.41
N GLY A 77 -13.22 12.71 -0.06
CA GLY A 77 -14.39 13.34 -0.65
C GLY A 77 -14.47 14.84 -0.33
N PHE A 78 -14.25 15.22 0.93
CA PHE A 78 -14.18 16.63 1.33
C PHE A 78 -13.08 17.39 0.56
N TYR A 79 -11.91 16.76 0.38
CA TYR A 79 -10.82 17.31 -0.42
C TYR A 79 -11.19 17.48 -1.90
N HIS A 80 -11.72 16.42 -2.54
CA HIS A 80 -11.97 16.41 -3.98
C HIS A 80 -13.08 17.36 -4.40
N PHE A 81 -14.18 17.43 -3.63
CA PHE A 81 -15.33 18.27 -3.93
C PHE A 81 -15.21 19.70 -3.37
N LYS A 82 -14.10 20.04 -2.70
CA LYS A 82 -13.86 21.36 -2.06
C LYS A 82 -15.04 21.81 -1.19
N ILE A 83 -15.65 20.86 -0.47
CA ILE A 83 -16.89 21.08 0.31
C ILE A 83 -16.66 22.10 1.43
N ALA A 84 -15.46 22.10 2.02
CA ALA A 84 -15.07 22.98 3.12
C ALA A 84 -13.87 23.84 2.70
N SER A 85 -14.13 24.79 1.80
CA SER A 85 -13.13 25.71 1.28
C SER A 85 -12.35 26.39 2.43
N GLY A 86 -11.04 26.15 2.47
CA GLY A 86 -10.15 26.60 3.56
C GLY A 86 -9.59 25.48 4.44
N PHE A 87 -10.24 24.31 4.49
CA PHE A 87 -9.78 23.12 5.22
C PHE A 87 -9.29 21.99 4.30
N ASP A 88 -9.14 22.25 2.99
CA ASP A 88 -8.80 21.23 1.99
C ASP A 88 -7.52 20.46 2.36
N LYS A 89 -6.45 21.19 2.74
CA LYS A 89 -5.17 20.58 3.18
C LYS A 89 -5.34 19.73 4.44
N PHE A 90 -6.20 20.14 5.36
CA PHE A 90 -6.48 19.37 6.58
C PHE A 90 -7.15 18.03 6.23
N PHE A 91 -8.18 18.04 5.38
CA PHE A 91 -8.87 16.81 4.95
C PHE A 91 -7.97 15.89 4.11
N LEU A 92 -7.08 16.48 3.29
CA LEU A 92 -6.05 15.74 2.57
C LEU A 92 -5.11 15.01 3.53
N VAL A 93 -4.52 15.73 4.50
CA VAL A 93 -3.60 15.13 5.49
C VAL A 93 -4.31 14.07 6.31
N LEU A 94 -5.52 14.35 6.79
CA LEU A 94 -6.32 13.41 7.56
C LEU A 94 -6.60 12.11 6.80
N SER A 95 -7.05 12.24 5.53
CA SER A 95 -7.34 11.07 4.70
C SER A 95 -6.08 10.29 4.33
N GLY A 96 -4.97 10.98 4.04
CA GLY A 96 -3.69 10.38 3.72
C GLY A 96 -3.10 9.61 4.91
N LEU A 97 -3.08 10.21 6.10
CA LEU A 97 -2.64 9.54 7.33
C LEU A 97 -3.52 8.34 7.68
N ALA A 98 -4.84 8.45 7.52
CA ALA A 98 -5.74 7.32 7.73
C ALA A 98 -5.44 6.16 6.76
N LYS A 99 -5.15 6.45 5.47
CA LYS A 99 -4.72 5.44 4.49
C LYS A 99 -3.39 4.80 4.87
N VAL A 100 -2.40 5.60 5.30
CA VAL A 100 -1.10 5.09 5.79
C VAL A 100 -1.30 4.11 6.96
N LEU A 101 -2.16 4.45 7.93
CA LEU A 101 -2.47 3.58 9.07
C LEU A 101 -3.19 2.29 8.64
N VAL A 102 -4.16 2.41 7.73
CA VAL A 102 -4.92 1.26 7.21
C VAL A 102 -3.98 0.30 6.48
N PHE A 103 -3.20 0.78 5.51
CA PHE A 103 -2.25 -0.06 4.77
C PHE A 103 -1.10 -0.57 5.65
N GLY A 104 -0.62 0.24 6.60
CA GLY A 104 0.37 -0.18 7.59
C GLY A 104 -0.14 -1.35 8.45
N TYR A 105 -1.42 -1.31 8.86
CA TYR A 105 -2.06 -2.45 9.52
C TYR A 105 -2.11 -3.68 8.59
N GLY A 106 -2.48 -3.50 7.32
CA GLY A 106 -2.50 -4.58 6.32
C GLY A 106 -1.13 -5.24 6.15
N TRP A 107 -0.08 -4.43 6.06
CA TRP A 107 1.31 -4.89 6.02
C TRP A 107 1.70 -5.68 7.28
N LEU A 108 1.41 -5.14 8.47
CA LEU A 108 1.72 -5.84 9.73
C LEU A 108 0.97 -7.17 9.87
N SER A 109 -0.32 -7.20 9.50
CA SER A 109 -1.13 -8.42 9.53
C SER A 109 -0.58 -9.47 8.57
N THR A 110 -0.28 -9.08 7.33
CA THR A 110 0.28 -10.00 6.33
C THR A 110 1.69 -10.48 6.71
N ALA A 111 2.56 -9.61 7.21
CA ALA A 111 3.88 -9.96 7.73
C ALA A 111 3.79 -10.98 8.88
N LYS A 112 2.88 -10.76 9.84
CA LYS A 112 2.64 -11.70 10.96
C LYS A 112 2.19 -13.07 10.46
N ILE A 113 1.26 -13.12 9.49
CA ILE A 113 0.81 -14.37 8.87
C ILE A 113 1.98 -15.09 8.20
N LEU A 114 2.82 -14.38 7.47
CA LEU A 114 4.00 -14.94 6.80
C LEU A 114 4.98 -15.52 7.81
N MET A 115 5.29 -14.80 8.89
CA MET A 115 6.23 -15.24 9.92
C MET A 115 5.77 -16.50 10.67
N GLN A 116 4.46 -16.69 10.83
CA GLN A 116 3.90 -17.84 11.56
C GLN A 116 3.65 -19.07 10.67
N LYS A 117 3.75 -18.92 9.35
CA LYS A 117 3.60 -20.04 8.40
C LYS A 117 4.85 -20.91 8.36
N GLN A 118 4.68 -22.20 8.64
CA GLN A 118 5.76 -23.21 8.61
C GLN A 118 5.88 -23.94 7.26
N LYS A 119 4.78 -24.08 6.51
CA LYS A 119 4.78 -24.68 5.17
C LYS A 119 4.48 -23.62 4.11
N ILE A 120 5.27 -23.61 3.05
CA ILE A 120 5.05 -22.73 1.91
C ILE A 120 4.01 -23.32 0.99
N THR A 121 3.12 -22.46 0.56
CA THR A 121 2.14 -22.73 -0.49
C THR A 121 2.15 -21.56 -1.44
N ASP A 122 1.59 -21.72 -2.63
CA ASP A 122 1.50 -20.62 -3.61
C ASP A 122 0.77 -19.41 -3.03
N GLN A 123 -0.27 -19.64 -2.22
CA GLN A 123 -0.97 -18.57 -1.49
C GLN A 123 -0.06 -17.80 -0.52
N THR A 124 1.00 -18.42 -0.01
CA THR A 124 1.98 -17.79 0.89
C THR A 124 2.91 -16.88 0.09
N ILE A 125 3.34 -17.32 -1.09
CA ILE A 125 4.17 -16.53 -2.02
C ILE A 125 3.39 -15.29 -2.48
N ILE A 126 2.15 -15.47 -2.94
CA ILE A 126 1.31 -14.35 -3.37
C ILE A 126 1.05 -13.36 -2.23
N LEU A 127 0.84 -13.85 -1.00
CA LEU A 127 0.68 -12.96 0.15
C LEU A 127 1.95 -12.15 0.44
N ALA A 128 3.13 -12.73 0.27
CA ALA A 128 4.41 -12.03 0.39
C ALA A 128 4.56 -10.95 -0.67
N ILE A 129 4.20 -11.24 -1.92
CA ILE A 129 4.20 -10.23 -2.99
C ILE A 129 3.23 -9.09 -2.66
N THR A 130 2.01 -9.40 -2.20
CA THR A 130 1.04 -8.37 -1.77
C THR A 130 1.59 -7.50 -0.64
N ALA A 131 2.25 -8.10 0.36
CA ALA A 131 2.87 -7.35 1.45
C ALA A 131 4.00 -6.44 0.95
N TYR A 132 4.78 -6.86 -0.05
CA TYR A 132 5.76 -5.98 -0.70
C TYR A 132 5.10 -4.76 -1.37
N LEU A 133 4.00 -4.98 -2.11
CA LEU A 133 3.25 -3.90 -2.75
C LEU A 133 2.63 -2.92 -1.74
N PHE A 134 2.26 -3.37 -0.54
CA PHE A 134 1.80 -2.48 0.51
C PHE A 134 2.85 -1.47 0.96
N ILE A 135 4.13 -1.85 0.98
CA ILE A 135 5.21 -0.90 1.32
C ILE A 135 5.18 0.25 0.31
N GLY A 136 5.13 -0.06 -0.99
CA GLY A 136 5.06 0.97 -2.03
C GLY A 136 3.79 1.83 -1.94
N VAL A 137 2.62 1.22 -1.70
CA VAL A 137 1.38 2.00 -1.56
C VAL A 137 1.41 2.92 -0.33
N ILE A 138 2.02 2.49 0.79
CA ILE A 138 2.18 3.33 1.99
C ILE A 138 3.04 4.55 1.67
N TRP A 139 4.21 4.35 1.06
CA TRP A 139 5.11 5.46 0.70
C TRP A 139 4.49 6.38 -0.36
N ALA A 140 3.76 5.84 -1.33
CA ALA A 140 2.99 6.63 -2.29
C ALA A 140 2.00 7.59 -1.59
N PHE A 141 1.29 7.15 -0.54
CA PHE A 141 0.43 8.04 0.25
C PHE A 141 1.23 9.11 0.99
N ILE A 142 2.38 8.77 1.58
CA ILE A 142 3.24 9.74 2.26
C ILE A 142 3.71 10.82 1.28
N TYR A 143 4.23 10.42 0.13
CA TYR A 143 4.70 11.35 -0.90
C TYR A 143 3.55 12.15 -1.51
N TYR A 144 2.36 11.57 -1.66
CA TYR A 144 1.18 12.29 -2.13
C TYR A 144 0.83 13.45 -1.19
N ILE A 145 0.84 13.22 0.12
CA ILE A 145 0.59 14.27 1.10
C ILE A 145 1.63 15.39 0.96
N VAL A 146 2.91 15.04 0.85
CA VAL A 146 3.98 16.04 0.71
C VAL A 146 3.85 16.81 -0.60
N TRP A 147 3.57 16.14 -1.71
CA TRP A 147 3.40 16.76 -3.02
C TRP A 147 2.29 17.80 -3.03
N GLU A 148 1.14 17.48 -2.45
CA GLU A 148 -0.02 18.37 -2.45
C GLU A 148 0.15 19.55 -1.48
N ILE A 149 0.98 19.40 -0.43
CA ILE A 149 1.34 20.50 0.48
C ILE A 149 2.39 21.41 -0.12
N ASN A 150 3.44 20.82 -0.72
CA ASN A 150 4.58 21.51 -1.29
C ASN A 150 5.05 20.81 -2.59
N PRO A 151 4.48 21.19 -3.76
CA PRO A 151 4.86 20.61 -5.04
C PRO A 151 6.34 20.82 -5.39
N ASN A 152 6.95 21.91 -4.91
CA ASN A 152 8.35 22.25 -5.16
C ASN A 152 9.34 21.34 -4.41
N ALA A 153 8.85 20.44 -3.55
CA ALA A 153 9.68 19.46 -2.86
C ALA A 153 10.18 18.34 -3.81
N PHE A 154 9.60 18.25 -5.02
CA PHE A 154 10.01 17.34 -6.08
C PHE A 154 10.43 18.11 -7.33
N LYS A 155 11.49 17.64 -7.99
CA LYS A 155 11.88 18.09 -9.33
C LYS A 155 11.50 17.01 -10.33
N VAL A 156 10.68 17.37 -11.32
CA VAL A 156 10.26 16.49 -12.43
C VAL A 156 11.00 16.90 -13.68
N THR A 157 11.68 15.94 -14.32
CA THR A 157 12.49 16.15 -15.52
C THR A 157 11.74 15.74 -16.80
N VAL A 158 10.68 14.92 -16.69
CA VAL A 158 9.82 14.53 -17.82
C VAL A 158 9.08 15.75 -18.37
N GLN A 159 8.99 15.86 -19.71
CA GLN A 159 8.28 16.96 -20.37
C GLN A 159 6.83 17.08 -19.89
N ALA A 160 6.42 18.33 -19.61
CA ALA A 160 5.13 18.72 -19.07
C ALA A 160 3.90 18.39 -19.96
N ASP A 161 4.11 17.88 -21.18
CA ASP A 161 3.03 17.46 -22.08
C ASP A 161 2.27 16.26 -21.55
N TYR A 162 2.91 15.44 -20.72
CA TYR A 162 2.23 14.45 -19.92
C TYR A 162 1.56 15.16 -18.74
N GLN A 163 0.25 15.45 -18.84
CA GLN A 163 -0.61 15.86 -17.73
C GLN A 163 -0.77 14.74 -16.68
N LEU A 164 0.35 14.21 -16.18
CA LEU A 164 0.36 13.15 -15.19
C LEU A 164 -0.03 13.74 -13.84
N LYS A 165 -1.01 13.09 -13.24
CA LYS A 165 -1.57 13.46 -11.95
C LYS A 165 -0.52 13.26 -10.87
N SER A 166 -0.51 14.14 -9.87
CA SER A 166 0.37 14.05 -8.70
C SER A 166 0.40 12.66 -8.08
N TRP A 167 -0.77 12.03 -7.87
CA TRP A 167 -0.87 10.65 -7.37
C TRP A 167 -0.10 9.64 -8.24
N ASN A 168 -0.19 9.76 -9.56
CA ASN A 168 0.44 8.81 -10.49
C ASN A 168 1.96 8.98 -10.45
N LEU A 169 2.43 10.23 -10.43
CA LEU A 169 3.83 10.58 -10.30
C LEU A 169 4.42 10.04 -8.99
N VAL A 170 3.76 10.26 -7.86
CA VAL A 170 4.27 9.78 -6.56
C VAL A 170 4.17 8.27 -6.38
N THR A 171 3.16 7.62 -6.97
CA THR A 171 3.05 6.15 -6.98
C THR A 171 4.17 5.55 -7.81
N TYR A 172 4.45 6.12 -8.98
CA TYR A 172 5.57 5.74 -9.82
C TYR A 172 6.92 5.97 -9.11
N PHE A 173 7.11 7.13 -8.48
CA PHE A 173 8.32 7.43 -7.70
C PHE A 173 8.54 6.43 -6.55
N SER A 174 7.48 6.09 -5.80
CA SER A 174 7.56 5.10 -4.73
C SER A 174 7.94 3.72 -5.26
N LEU A 175 7.24 3.21 -6.29
CA LEU A 175 7.52 1.88 -6.82
C LEU A 175 8.94 1.78 -7.41
N THR A 176 9.41 2.82 -8.10
CA THR A 176 10.78 2.86 -8.64
C THR A 176 11.85 2.98 -7.55
N THR A 177 11.57 3.68 -6.46
CA THR A 177 12.46 3.78 -5.28
C THR A 177 12.51 2.47 -4.51
N LEU A 178 11.35 1.88 -4.21
CA LEU A 178 11.22 0.60 -3.49
C LEU A 178 11.95 -0.53 -4.21
N THR A 179 11.87 -0.56 -5.54
CA THR A 179 12.54 -1.55 -6.40
C THR A 179 13.98 -1.20 -6.76
N THR A 180 14.51 -0.12 -6.19
CA THR A 180 15.86 0.40 -6.43
C THR A 180 16.16 0.66 -7.92
N LEU A 181 15.14 0.96 -8.72
CA LEU A 181 15.25 1.22 -10.16
C LEU A 181 15.73 2.64 -10.42
N GLY A 182 15.11 3.63 -9.77
CA GLY A 182 15.59 5.01 -9.69
C GLY A 182 15.94 5.68 -11.03
N TYR A 183 15.01 5.74 -11.98
CA TYR A 183 15.25 6.34 -13.31
C TYR A 183 15.74 7.81 -13.28
N GLY A 184 15.50 8.55 -12.18
CA GLY A 184 16.00 9.92 -11.99
C GLY A 184 15.16 10.99 -12.69
N ASP A 185 13.97 10.62 -13.16
CA ASP A 185 13.00 11.48 -13.81
C ASP A 185 12.12 12.25 -12.80
N ILE A 186 11.93 11.71 -11.59
CA ILE A 186 11.40 12.40 -10.41
C ILE A 186 12.45 12.35 -9.31
N ILE A 187 12.87 13.52 -8.83
CA ILE A 187 13.95 13.66 -7.85
C ILE A 187 13.44 14.44 -6.63
N PRO A 188 13.55 13.91 -5.40
CA PRO A 188 13.27 14.67 -4.19
C PRO A 188 14.35 15.74 -3.99
N VAL A 189 13.95 16.99 -3.77
CA VAL A 189 14.91 18.10 -3.51
C VAL A 189 14.93 18.54 -2.05
N ASP A 190 13.92 18.14 -1.26
CA ASP A 190 13.87 18.40 0.17
C ASP A 190 14.66 17.35 0.99
N LYS A 191 15.34 17.77 2.05
CA LYS A 191 16.18 16.89 2.90
C LYS A 191 15.37 15.76 3.55
N LEU A 192 14.14 16.03 3.99
CA LEU A 192 13.29 15.01 4.61
C LEU A 192 12.78 14.01 3.58
N LEU A 193 12.48 14.46 2.35
CA LEU A 193 12.11 13.56 1.25
C LEU A 193 13.28 12.68 0.80
N MET A 194 14.50 13.22 0.73
CA MET A 194 15.69 12.41 0.46
C MET A 194 15.88 11.32 1.51
N LEU A 195 15.71 11.67 2.79
CA LEU A 195 15.78 10.71 3.89
C LEU A 195 14.68 9.64 3.78
N ALA A 196 13.44 10.06 3.48
CA ALA A 196 12.31 9.15 3.26
C ALA A 196 12.58 8.16 2.10
N ALA A 197 13.04 8.65 0.95
CA ALA A 197 13.38 7.82 -0.20
C ALA A 197 14.49 6.81 0.12
N ASN A 198 15.51 7.22 0.89
CA ASN A 198 16.55 6.31 1.35
C ASN A 198 15.98 5.21 2.27
N PHE A 199 15.11 5.56 3.22
CA PHE A 199 14.46 4.57 4.08
C PHE A 199 13.56 3.61 3.30
N GLU A 200 12.84 4.10 2.29
CA GLU A 200 12.03 3.26 1.41
C GLU A 200 12.89 2.25 0.64
N ALA A 201 14.00 2.69 0.03
CA ALA A 201 14.90 1.81 -0.71
C ALA A 201 15.55 0.74 0.21
N ILE A 202 15.95 1.13 1.42
CA ILE A 202 16.46 0.21 2.44
C ILE A 202 15.38 -0.78 2.87
N ALA A 203 14.15 -0.31 3.12
CA ALA A 203 13.04 -1.18 3.49
C ALA A 203 12.68 -2.20 2.39
N GLY A 204 12.69 -1.77 1.12
CA GLY A 204 12.43 -2.62 -0.03
C GLY A 204 13.46 -3.74 -0.17
N SER A 205 14.75 -3.38 -0.15
CA SER A 205 15.85 -4.34 -0.24
C SER A 205 15.86 -5.33 0.92
N ILE A 206 15.75 -4.86 2.17
CA ILE A 206 15.68 -5.73 3.35
C ILE A 206 14.48 -6.68 3.26
N TYR A 207 13.31 -6.18 2.87
CA TYR A 207 12.12 -7.02 2.73
C TYR A 207 12.36 -8.14 1.73
N LEU A 208 12.86 -7.81 0.53
CA LEU A 208 13.12 -8.78 -0.53
C LEU A 208 14.12 -9.85 -0.05
N THR A 209 15.24 -9.44 0.53
CA THR A 209 16.27 -10.36 1.02
C THR A 209 15.76 -11.29 2.12
N VAL A 210 15.11 -10.75 3.15
CA VAL A 210 14.65 -11.53 4.31
C VAL A 210 13.54 -12.51 3.92
N ILE A 211 12.56 -12.05 3.13
CA ILE A 211 11.42 -12.88 2.75
C ILE A 211 11.83 -13.97 1.77
N VAL A 212 12.67 -13.66 0.76
CA VAL A 212 13.17 -14.67 -0.17
C VAL A 212 13.99 -15.73 0.57
N ALA A 213 14.93 -15.32 1.44
CA ALA A 213 15.72 -16.27 2.23
C ALA A 213 14.84 -17.20 3.07
N ARG A 214 13.82 -16.64 3.75
CA ARG A 214 12.86 -17.43 4.53
C ARG A 214 12.00 -18.35 3.66
N LEU A 215 11.61 -17.89 2.47
CA LEU A 215 10.82 -18.73 1.56
C LEU A 215 11.67 -19.91 1.05
N VAL A 216 12.91 -19.67 0.63
CA VAL A 216 13.80 -20.75 0.20
C VAL A 216 14.07 -21.74 1.34
N SER A 217 14.28 -21.26 2.57
CA SER A 217 14.56 -22.13 3.71
C SER A 217 13.41 -23.09 4.01
N LEU A 218 12.16 -22.62 4.03
CA LEU A 218 11.01 -23.50 4.30
C LEU A 218 10.67 -24.42 3.13
N TYR A 219 10.97 -24.01 1.89
CA TYR A 219 10.80 -24.87 0.71
C TYR A 219 11.74 -26.08 0.79
N SER A 220 13.03 -25.85 1.11
CA SER A 220 14.02 -26.91 1.26
C SER A 220 13.68 -27.95 2.35
N ILE A 221 13.08 -27.51 3.45
CA ILE A 221 12.62 -28.40 4.53
C ILE A 221 11.46 -29.28 4.05
N THR A 222 10.55 -28.72 3.27
CA THR A 222 9.37 -29.46 2.78
C THR A 222 9.78 -30.59 1.84
N ASP A 223 10.75 -30.37 0.94
CA ASP A 223 11.29 -31.41 0.05
C ASP A 223 12.03 -32.52 0.82
N SER A 224 12.74 -32.18 1.90
CA SER A 224 13.45 -33.17 2.72
C SER A 224 12.52 -34.12 3.49
N THR A 225 11.28 -33.73 3.78
CA THR A 225 10.27 -34.56 4.46
C THR A 225 9.46 -35.47 3.53
N ILE A 226 9.61 -35.33 2.21
CA ILE A 226 8.90 -36.15 1.21
C ILE A 226 9.79 -37.29 0.68
N LYS A 227 11.11 -37.22 0.94
CA LYS A 227 12.05 -38.33 0.72
C LYS A 227 12.12 -39.23 1.95
#